data_AF-A0A949LF44-F1
#
_entry.id   AF-A0A949LF44-F1
#
_cell.length_a   1.000
_cell.length_b   1.000
_cell.length_c   1.000
_cell.angle_alpha   90.00
_cell.angle_beta   90.00
_cell.angle_gamma   90.00
#
_symmetry.space_group_name_H-M   'P 1'
#
loop_
_entity.id
_entity.type
_entity.pdbx_description
1 polymer ?
#
loop_
_entity_poly.entity_id
_entity_poly.type
_entity_poly.pdbx_seq_one_letter_code
_entity_poly.pdbx_strand_id
1 'polypeptide(L)' 'MFSVLTSTLVCPVLLAALADQVPGIFFGLPLVALASLVFAATHHEDPAEIRFATIHWAVWLGGILGIVLAAVLLLGWFA' A
#
# COMPACT_ATOMS: atom_id res chain seq x y z
N MET A 1 22.48 -9.34 28.89
CA MET A 1 21.10 -9.60 28.40
C MET A 1 20.32 -8.31 28.12
N PHE A 2 20.32 -7.32 29.01
CA PHE A 2 19.65 -6.01 28.80
C PHE A 2 20.18 -5.20 27.59
N SER A 3 21.48 -5.25 27.30
CA SER A 3 22.13 -4.55 26.17
C SER A 3 21.81 -5.12 24.78
N VAL A 4 21.46 -6.41 24.72
CA VAL A 4 21.09 -7.07 23.45
C VAL A 4 19.65 -6.71 23.09
N LEU A 5 18.74 -6.69 24.08
CA LEU A 5 17.35 -6.25 23.94
C LEU A 5 17.22 -4.79 23.49
N THR A 6 18.10 -3.90 23.97
CA THR A 6 18.14 -2.50 23.52
C THR A 6 18.63 -2.41 22.07
N SER A 7 19.68 -3.14 21.71
CA SER A 7 20.23 -3.12 20.35
C SER A 7 19.29 -3.72 19.30
N THR A 8 18.49 -4.74 19.66
CA THR A 8 17.53 -5.37 18.74
C THR A 8 16.25 -4.56 18.54
N LEU A 9 15.84 -3.73 19.52
CA LEU A 9 14.64 -2.88 19.40
C LEU A 9 14.92 -1.51 18.81
N VAL A 10 16.14 -0.97 18.95
CA VAL A 10 16.50 0.35 18.40
C VAL A 10 16.42 0.37 16.87
N CYS A 11 16.86 -0.69 16.20
CA CYS A 11 16.84 -0.78 14.73
C CYS A 11 15.41 -0.76 14.12
N PRO A 12 14.45 -1.62 14.55
CA PRO A 12 13.09 -1.59 14.01
C PRO A 12 12.35 -0.30 14.39
N VAL A 13 12.63 0.30 15.55
CA VAL A 13 12.03 1.58 15.95
C VAL A 13 12.54 2.73 15.08
N LEU A 14 13.84 2.77 14.76
CA LEU A 14 14.37 3.75 13.82
C LEU A 14 13.77 3.60 12.42
N LEU A 15 13.62 2.36 11.95
CA LEU A 15 13.00 2.06 10.67
C LEU A 15 11.54 2.53 10.63
N ALA A 16 10.78 2.26 11.69
CA ALA A 16 9.39 2.70 11.81
C ALA A 16 9.29 4.24 11.84
N ALA A 17 10.16 4.91 12.57
CA ALA A 17 10.19 6.37 12.61
C ALA A 17 10.55 7.01 11.26
N LEU A 18 11.48 6.40 10.52
CA LEU A 18 11.80 6.83 9.15
C LEU A 18 10.65 6.54 8.18
N ALA A 19 9.95 5.42 8.34
CA ALA A 19 8.79 5.07 7.53
C ALA A 19 7.61 6.03 7.76
N ASP A 20 7.44 6.52 9.00
CA ASP A 20 6.39 7.49 9.36
C ASP A 20 6.59 8.86 8.66
N GLN A 21 7.83 9.21 8.31
CA GLN A 21 8.12 10.43 7.55
C GLN A 21 7.80 10.30 6.05
N VAL A 22 7.64 9.07 5.55
CA VAL A 22 7.36 8.84 4.13
C VAL A 22 5.85 8.94 3.91
N PRO A 23 5.38 9.80 2.98
CA PRO A 23 3.96 9.87 2.67
C PRO A 23 3.41 8.49 2.31
N GLY A 24 2.32 8.08 2.98
CA GLY A 24 1.78 6.73 2.85
C GLY A 24 1.46 6.30 1.41
N ILE A 25 1.26 7.25 0.49
CA ILE A 25 1.06 6.99 -0.94
C ILE A 25 2.23 6.22 -1.59
N PHE A 26 3.46 6.43 -1.13
CA PHE A 26 4.65 5.74 -1.66
C PHE A 26 4.69 4.26 -1.28
N PHE A 27 4.01 3.86 -0.21
CA PHE A 27 3.82 2.45 0.14
C PHE A 27 2.50 1.92 -0.40
N GLY A 28 1.43 2.71 -0.33
CA GLY A 28 0.08 2.32 -0.75
C GLY A 28 -0.01 2.00 -2.24
N LEU A 29 0.49 2.88 -3.12
CA LEU A 29 0.36 2.66 -4.57
C LEU A 29 1.11 1.41 -5.05
N PRO A 30 2.38 1.16 -4.66
CA PRO A 30 3.06 -0.09 -5.00
C PRO A 30 2.34 -1.33 -4.44
N LEU A 31 1.78 -1.26 -3.23
CA LEU A 31 1.03 -2.37 -2.64
C LEU A 31 -0.26 -2.66 -3.41
N VAL A 32 -1.00 -1.62 -3.83
CA VAL A 32 -2.20 -1.79 -4.66
C VAL A 32 -1.84 -2.43 -6.01
N ALA A 33 -0.76 -1.97 -6.65
CA ALA A 33 -0.29 -2.55 -7.90
C ALA A 33 0.11 -4.02 -7.73
N LEU A 34 0.87 -4.34 -6.67
CA LEU A 34 1.28 -5.70 -6.35
C LEU A 34 0.09 -6.62 -6.04
N ALA A 35 -0.86 -6.16 -5.22
CA ALA A 35 -2.06 -6.91 -4.89
C ALA A 35 -2.89 -7.20 -6.15
N SER A 36 -3.01 -6.23 -7.05
CA SER A 36 -3.72 -6.37 -8.32
C SER A 36 -3.02 -7.37 -9.25
N LEU A 37 -1.69 -7.34 -9.30
CA LEU A 37 -0.89 -8.29 -10.08
C LEU A 37 -1.06 -9.72 -9.56
N VAL A 38 -0.91 -9.91 -8.25
CA VAL A 38 -1.07 -11.24 -7.62
C VAL A 38 -2.48 -11.76 -7.82
N PHE A 39 -3.49 -10.91 -7.68
CA PHE A 39 -4.89 -11.28 -7.93
C PHE A 39 -5.12 -11.71 -9.39
N ALA A 40 -4.59 -10.95 -10.36
CA ALA A 40 -4.72 -11.28 -11.78
C ALA A 40 -3.98 -12.58 -12.12
N ALA A 41 -2.77 -12.77 -11.58
CA ALA A 41 -1.92 -13.93 -11.85
C ALA A 41 -2.47 -15.24 -11.27
N THR A 42 -3.36 -15.20 -10.28
CA THR A 42 -4.04 -16.39 -9.76
C THR A 42 -5.32 -16.74 -10.52
N HIS A 43 -5.85 -15.84 -11.33
CA HIS A 43 -7.09 -16.03 -12.09
C HIS A 43 -6.86 -16.32 -13.57
N HIS A 44 -5.79 -15.78 -14.15
CA HIS A 44 -5.49 -15.91 -15.58
C HIS A 44 -4.14 -16.61 -15.78
N GLU A 45 -4.07 -17.45 -16.81
CA GLU A 45 -2.82 -18.12 -17.21
C GLU A 45 -2.11 -17.39 -18.36
N ASP A 46 -2.87 -16.68 -19.21
CA ASP A 46 -2.32 -15.93 -20.33
C ASP A 46 -1.64 -14.62 -19.87
N PRO A 47 -0.37 -14.36 -20.23
CA PRO A 47 0.33 -13.13 -19.84
C PRO A 47 -0.33 -11.83 -20.31
N ALA A 48 -1.05 -11.83 -21.44
CA ALA A 48 -1.74 -10.62 -21.90
C ALA A 48 -2.98 -10.33 -21.05
N GLU A 49 -3.76 -11.36 -20.73
CA GLU A 49 -4.89 -11.26 -19.80
C GLU A 49 -4.47 -10.83 -18.39
N ILE A 50 -3.38 -11.39 -17.85
CA ILE A 50 -2.86 -11.01 -16.52
C ILE A 50 -2.55 -9.51 -16.48
N ARG A 51 -1.88 -8.97 -17.51
CA ARG A 51 -1.53 -7.53 -17.56
C ARG A 51 -2.77 -6.66 -17.62
N PHE A 52 -3.73 -7.01 -18.47
CA PHE A 52 -4.98 -6.27 -18.60
C PHE A 52 -5.76 -6.27 -17.27
N ALA A 53 -5.94 -7.45 -16.67
CA ALA A 53 -6.60 -7.61 -15.39
C ALA A 53 -5.86 -6.85 -14.27
N THR A 54 -4.53 -6.90 -14.23
CA THR A 54 -3.72 -6.15 -13.25
C THR A 54 -4.03 -4.66 -13.31
N ILE A 55 -4.05 -4.06 -14.50
CA ILE A 55 -4.36 -2.64 -14.68
C ILE A 55 -5.81 -2.36 -14.29
N HIS A 56 -6.75 -3.20 -14.73
CA HIS A 56 -8.16 -3.06 -14.40
C HIS A 56 -8.40 -3.03 -12.88
N TRP A 57 -7.83 -4.00 -12.16
CA TRP A 57 -7.94 -4.09 -10.70
C TRP A 57 -7.21 -2.97 -9.99
N ALA A 58 -6.03 -2.56 -10.47
CA ALA A 58 -5.29 -1.45 -9.88
C ALA A 58 -6.08 -0.13 -9.98
N VAL A 59 -6.70 0.13 -11.14
CA VAL A 59 -7.57 1.30 -11.34
C VAL A 59 -8.82 1.21 -10.47
N TRP A 60 -9.45 0.03 -10.38
CA TRP A 60 -10.67 -0.15 -9.59
C TRP A 60 -10.42 0.03 -8.09
N LEU A 61 -9.41 -0.66 -7.54
CA LEU A 61 -9.00 -0.54 -6.14
C LEU A 61 -8.50 0.88 -5.82
N GLY A 62 -7.60 1.42 -6.65
CA GLY A 62 -7.08 2.77 -6.49
C GLY A 62 -8.19 3.82 -6.56
N GLY A 63 -9.17 3.65 -7.44
CA GLY A 63 -10.34 4.51 -7.57
C GLY A 63 -11.20 4.52 -6.31
N ILE A 64 -11.57 3.35 -5.79
CA ILE A 64 -12.37 3.25 -4.55
C ILE A 64 -11.62 3.86 -3.37
N LEU A 65 -10.36 3.48 -3.17
CA LEU A 65 -9.54 4.01 -2.09
C LEU A 65 -9.37 5.54 -2.20
N GLY A 66 -9.17 6.04 -3.42
CA GLY A 66 -9.06 7.48 -3.69
C GLY A 66 -10.36 8.24 -3.39
N ILE A 67 -11.52 7.69 -3.76
CA ILE A 67 -12.82 8.29 -3.46
C ILE A 67 -13.07 8.32 -1.95
N VAL A 68 -12.80 7.23 -1.24
CA VAL A 68 -12.94 7.17 0.22
C VAL A 68 -12.01 8.19 0.89
N LEU A 69 -10.75 8.27 0.45
CA LEU A 69 -9.80 9.27 0.96
C LEU A 69 -10.32 10.69 0.72
N ALA A 70 -10.77 11.00 -0.49
CA ALA A 70 -11.32 12.31 -0.82
C ALA A 70 -12.54 12.65 0.04
N ALA A 71 -13.44 11.68 0.28
CA ALA A 71 -14.60 11.87 1.14
C ALA A 71 -14.19 12.14 2.60
N VAL A 72 -13.23 11.39 3.15
CA VAL A 72 -12.72 11.60 4.51
C VAL A 72 -12.04 12.97 4.64
N LEU A 73 -11.22 13.37 3.66
CA LEU A 73 -10.60 14.70 3.65
C LEU A 73 -11.63 15.82 3.57
N LEU A 74 -12.67 15.65 2.75
CA LEU A 74 -13.76 16.62 2.65
C LEU A 74 -14.54 16.73 3.96
N LEU A 75 -14.87 15.61 4.61
CA LEU A 75 -15.54 15.61 5.91
C LEU A 75 -14.66 16.25 6.98
N GLY A 76 -13.37 15.93 7.00
CA GLY A 76 -12.39 16.54 7.90
C GLY A 76 -12.19 18.04 7.68
N TRP A 77 -12.46 18.54 6.47
CA TRP A 77 -12.45 19.98 6.19
C TRP A 77 -13.63 20.72 6.84
N PHE A 78 -14.75 20.04 7.05
CA PHE A 78 -15.95 20.61 7.69
C PHE A 78 -16.03 20.38 9.20
N ALA A 79 -15.11 19.60 9.78
CA ALA A 79 -15.04 19.27 11.20
C ALA A 79 -14.20 20.30 11.98
#